data_AF-A0A7V4P808-F1
#
_entry.id   AF-A0A7V4P808-F1
#
_cell.length_a   1.000
_cell.length_b   1.000
_cell.length_c   1.000
_cell.angle_alpha   90.00
_cell.angle_beta   90.00
_cell.angle_gamma   90.00
#
_symmetry.space_group_name_H-M   'P 1'
#
loop_
_entity.id
_entity.type
_entity.pdbx_description
1 polymer ?
#
loop_
_entity_poly.entity_id
_entity_poly.type
_entity_poly.pdbx_seq_one_letter_code
_entity_poly.pdbx_strand_id
1 'polypeptide(L)'
;MALYCDAAALVQHFDERTIRDLLSDTGQPVQGDLSADSRLTKILQAASGRLEAACFVSENYSAAELAGMSENSQALAAEICARLAMATLMSRRPDRFATEAVQRLEEGAEAYLQQLRNGARLFDVGQHAAAGNPAVAYPSVQQIQDLNQITQRTKNFYPRPERRLPLSQGGG
;
A
#
# COMPACT_ATOMS: atom_id res chain seq x y z
N MET A 1 7.48 2.81 16.96
CA MET A 1 6.66 2.09 15.95
C MET A 1 5.29 2.71 16.00
N ALA A 2 4.77 3.17 14.87
CA ALA A 2 3.45 3.77 14.81
C ALA A 2 2.40 2.65 14.80
N LEU A 3 1.29 2.85 15.52
CA LEU A 3 0.12 2.00 15.43
C LEU A 3 -0.82 2.64 14.41
N TYR A 4 -1.10 1.94 13.31
CA TYR A 4 -2.03 2.43 12.28
C TYR A 4 -3.49 2.07 12.59
N CYS A 5 -3.71 1.21 13.59
CA CYS A 5 -5.02 0.82 14.08
C CYS A 5 -4.98 0.77 15.61
N ASP A 6 -5.95 1.42 16.23
CA ASP A 6 -6.19 1.39 17.67
C ASP A 6 -7.44 0.55 18.00
N ALA A 7 -7.70 0.35 19.29
CA ALA A 7 -8.87 -0.41 19.72
C ALA A 7 -10.19 0.22 19.25
N ALA A 8 -10.25 1.56 19.14
CA ALA A 8 -11.44 2.26 18.67
C ALA A 8 -11.71 2.00 17.18
N ALA A 9 -10.68 2.10 16.32
CA ALA A 9 -10.78 1.77 14.90
C ALA A 9 -11.17 0.30 14.69
N LEU A 10 -10.63 -0.61 15.49
CA LEU A 10 -10.99 -2.03 15.39
C LEU A 10 -12.48 -2.27 15.64
N VAL A 11 -13.07 -1.58 16.63
CA VAL A 11 -14.50 -1.67 16.97
C VAL A 11 -15.38 -0.99 15.91
N GLN A 12 -14.86 -0.03 15.14
CA GLN A 12 -15.58 0.53 14.00
C GLN A 12 -15.71 -0.46 12.83
N HIS A 13 -14.75 -1.38 12.68
CA HIS A 13 -14.74 -2.36 11.59
C HIS A 13 -15.38 -3.70 11.97
N PHE A 14 -15.34 -4.10 13.25
CA PHE A 14 -15.83 -5.38 13.74
C PHE A 14 -16.61 -5.24 15.04
N ASP A 15 -17.55 -6.16 15.27
CA ASP A 15 -18.38 -6.16 16.48
C ASP A 15 -17.52 -6.37 17.76
N GLU A 16 -17.62 -5.40 18.68
CA GLU A 16 -16.93 -5.36 19.96
C GLU A 16 -17.14 -6.64 20.78
N ARG A 17 -18.35 -7.22 20.74
CA ARG A 17 -18.67 -8.44 21.46
C ARG A 17 -17.83 -9.61 21.00
N THR A 18 -17.66 -9.72 19.68
CA THR A 18 -16.85 -10.77 19.07
C THR A 18 -15.38 -10.60 19.43
N ILE A 19 -14.87 -9.36 19.40
CA ILE A 19 -13.48 -9.04 19.79
C ILE A 19 -13.22 -9.42 21.25
N ARG A 20 -14.09 -9.01 22.18
CA ARG A 20 -13.97 -9.31 23.62
C ARG A 20 -13.97 -10.81 23.91
N ASP A 21 -14.76 -11.57 23.16
CA ASP A 21 -14.83 -13.03 23.30
C ASP A 21 -13.58 -13.72 22.74
N LEU A 22 -13.08 -13.26 21.60
CA LEU A 22 -11.84 -13.76 20.98
C LEU A 22 -10.59 -13.45 21.79
N LEU A 23 -10.57 -12.33 22.52
CA LEU A 23 -9.44 -11.97 23.38
C LEU A 23 -9.36 -12.82 24.66
N SER A 24 -10.47 -13.41 25.07
CA SER A 24 -10.50 -14.30 26.21
C SER A 24 -10.02 -15.69 25.81
N ASP A 25 -9.30 -16.38 26.69
CA ASP A 25 -8.96 -17.80 26.55
C ASP A 25 -9.74 -18.67 27.57
N THR A 26 -10.48 -18.04 28.50
CA THR A 26 -11.15 -18.70 29.63
C THR A 26 -12.65 -18.93 29.39
N GLY A 27 -13.15 -18.58 28.21
CA GLY A 27 -14.58 -18.70 27.85
C GLY A 27 -15.48 -17.60 28.42
N GLN A 28 -14.92 -16.64 29.16
CA GLN A 28 -15.64 -15.45 29.64
C GLN A 28 -15.16 -14.20 28.90
N PRO A 29 -16.03 -13.37 28.31
CA PRO A 29 -15.61 -12.18 27.57
C PRO A 29 -14.73 -11.26 28.43
N VAL A 30 -13.72 -10.65 27.81
CA VAL A 30 -12.86 -9.68 28.51
C VAL A 30 -13.71 -8.49 28.98
N GLN A 31 -13.66 -8.23 30.28
CA GLN A 31 -14.30 -7.08 30.92
C GLN A 31 -13.27 -5.96 31.14
N GLY A 32 -13.74 -4.71 31.07
CA GLY A 32 -12.87 -3.53 31.11
C GLY A 32 -12.68 -2.87 29.74
N ASP A 33 -11.72 -1.96 29.71
CA ASP A 33 -11.34 -1.21 28.52
C ASP A 33 -10.44 -2.04 27.60
N LEU A 34 -10.85 -2.20 26.35
CA LEU A 34 -10.09 -2.92 25.32
C LEU A 34 -8.76 -2.23 25.01
N SER A 35 -8.68 -0.91 25.14
CA SER A 35 -7.46 -0.15 24.87
C SER A 35 -6.31 -0.51 25.83
N ALA A 36 -6.65 -1.02 27.02
CA ALA A 36 -5.70 -1.41 28.06
C ALA A 36 -5.28 -2.89 27.99
N ASP A 37 -5.91 -3.72 27.15
CA ASP A 37 -5.54 -5.14 27.06
C ASP A 37 -4.23 -5.31 26.27
N SER A 38 -3.17 -5.64 27.00
CA SER A 38 -1.83 -5.87 26.43
C SER A 38 -1.77 -6.91 25.31
N ARG A 39 -2.71 -7.88 25.27
CA ARG A 39 -2.78 -8.88 24.20
C ARG A 39 -3.30 -8.24 22.91
N LEU A 40 -4.34 -7.42 23.02
CA LEU A 40 -4.86 -6.68 21.86
C LEU A 40 -3.80 -5.75 21.31
N THR A 41 -3.11 -5.00 22.17
CA THR A 41 -2.02 -4.11 21.76
C THR A 41 -0.93 -4.86 21.00
N LYS A 42 -0.50 -6.04 21.49
CA LYS A 42 0.52 -6.85 20.81
C LYS A 42 0.08 -7.35 19.43
N ILE A 43 -1.19 -7.73 19.29
CA ILE A 43 -1.75 -8.18 18.01
C ILE A 43 -1.80 -7.01 17.01
N LEU A 44 -2.26 -5.83 17.46
CA LEU A 44 -2.29 -4.62 16.63
C LEU A 44 -0.87 -4.16 16.22
N GLN A 45 0.11 -4.29 17.13
CA GLN A 45 1.52 -4.01 16.82
C GLN A 45 2.06 -4.98 15.77
N ALA A 46 1.75 -6.27 15.88
CA ALA A 46 2.15 -7.27 14.88
C ALA A 46 1.51 -7.00 13.50
N ALA A 47 0.22 -6.66 13.47
CA ALA A 47 -0.47 -6.28 12.24
C ALA A 47 0.13 -5.02 11.60
N SER A 48 0.41 -3.99 12.41
CA SER A 48 1.07 -2.76 11.97
C SER A 48 2.46 -3.04 11.40
N GLY A 49 3.25 -3.89 12.06
CA GLY A 49 4.57 -4.31 11.58
C GLY A 49 4.52 -5.05 10.24
N ARG A 50 3.48 -5.84 9.96
CA ARG A 50 3.29 -6.49 8.65
C ARG A 50 3.02 -5.47 7.55
N LEU A 51 2.20 -4.45 7.84
CA LEU A 51 1.93 -3.36 6.89
C LEU A 51 3.19 -2.54 6.62
N GLU A 52 3.95 -2.18 7.65
CA GLU A 52 5.24 -1.48 7.50
C GLU A 52 6.22 -2.29 6.66
N ALA A 53 6.38 -3.59 6.97
CA ALA A 53 7.28 -4.47 6.21
C ALA A 53 6.89 -4.54 4.72
N ALA A 54 5.59 -4.58 4.41
CA ALA A 54 5.10 -4.57 3.02
C ALA A 54 5.41 -3.23 2.31
N CYS A 55 5.30 -2.10 3.03
CA CYS A 55 5.61 -0.78 2.50
C CYS A 55 7.11 -0.55 2.30
N PHE A 56 7.96 -1.08 3.20
CA PHE A 56 9.42 -0.98 3.08
C PHE A 56 9.97 -1.79 1.91
N VAL A 57 9.43 -2.99 1.65
CA VAL A 57 9.91 -3.86 0.56
C VAL A 57 9.74 -3.20 -0.82
N SER A 58 8.73 -2.36 -0.98
CA SER A 58 8.49 -1.67 -2.24
C SER A 58 9.35 -0.42 -2.41
N GLU A 59 10.13 -0.01 -1.39
CA GLU A 59 10.91 1.23 -1.31
C GLU A 59 10.11 2.50 -1.65
N ASN A 60 8.79 2.39 -1.74
CA ASN A 60 7.89 3.48 -2.15
C ASN A 60 7.60 4.43 -0.98
N TYR A 61 7.69 3.94 0.26
CA TYR A 61 7.33 4.71 1.45
C TYR A 61 8.45 4.72 2.47
N SER A 62 8.83 5.92 2.89
CA SER A 62 9.59 6.13 4.12
C SER A 62 8.65 6.15 5.34
N ALA A 63 9.20 5.86 6.53
CA ALA A 63 8.45 5.97 7.79
C ALA A 63 7.89 7.39 8.03
N ALA A 64 8.56 8.41 7.50
CA ALA A 64 8.13 9.80 7.59
C ALA A 64 6.90 10.08 6.70
N GLU A 65 6.84 9.49 5.51
CA GLU A 65 5.71 9.62 4.59
C GLU A 65 4.48 8.88 5.09
N LEU A 66 4.67 7.73 5.74
CA LEU A 66 3.58 7.00 6.40
C LEU A 66 2.95 7.81 7.56
N ALA A 67 3.75 8.64 8.24
CA ALA A 67 3.23 9.55 9.27
C ALA A 67 2.46 10.75 8.67
N GLY A 68 2.74 11.12 7.42
CA GLY A 68 2.13 12.23 6.71
C GLY A 68 0.96 11.85 5.79
N MET A 69 0.42 10.64 5.93
CA MET A 69 -0.67 10.12 5.08
C MET A 69 -1.95 10.95 5.23
N SER A 70 -2.71 11.07 4.13
CA SER A 70 -4.05 11.67 4.16
C SER A 70 -5.00 10.88 5.07
N GLU A 71 -6.04 11.53 5.61
CA GLU A 71 -7.03 10.91 6.50
C GLU A 71 -7.66 9.64 5.89
N ASN A 72 -7.96 9.68 4.58
CA ASN A 72 -8.48 8.52 3.85
C ASN A 72 -7.47 7.36 3.78
N SER A 73 -6.19 7.68 3.57
CA SER A 73 -5.12 6.68 3.52
C SER A 73 -4.88 6.06 4.90
N GLN A 74 -4.99 6.86 5.97
CA GLN A 74 -4.92 6.38 7.34
C GLN A 74 -6.09 5.44 7.66
N ALA A 75 -7.32 5.80 7.25
CA ALA A 75 -8.49 4.94 7.42
C ALA A 75 -8.33 3.59 6.70
N LEU A 76 -7.78 3.62 5.48
CA LEU A 76 -7.48 2.39 4.74
C LEU A 76 -6.41 1.54 5.43
N ALA A 77 -5.34 2.16 5.93
CA ALA A 77 -4.29 1.45 6.69
C ALA A 77 -4.87 0.83 7.98
N ALA A 78 -5.77 1.54 8.65
CA ALA A 78 -6.50 1.04 9.81
C ALA A 78 -7.37 -0.17 9.46
N GLU A 79 -8.11 -0.13 8.35
CA GLU A 79 -8.94 -1.24 7.87
C GLU A 79 -8.10 -2.51 7.59
N ILE A 80 -6.95 -2.36 6.92
CA ILE A 80 -6.05 -3.48 6.63
C ILE A 80 -5.49 -4.07 7.92
N CYS A 81 -5.01 -3.23 8.84
CA CYS A 81 -4.51 -3.67 10.14
C CYS A 81 -5.60 -4.35 10.97
N ALA A 82 -6.83 -3.83 10.94
CA ALA A 82 -7.99 -4.41 11.62
C ALA A 82 -8.30 -5.81 11.09
N ARG A 83 -8.28 -6.02 9.76
CA ARG A 83 -8.49 -7.34 9.15
C ARG A 83 -7.40 -8.35 9.55
N LEU A 84 -6.13 -7.95 9.52
CA LEU A 84 -5.00 -8.79 9.94
C LEU A 84 -5.08 -9.16 11.43
N ALA A 85 -5.42 -8.20 12.27
CA ALA A 85 -5.62 -8.42 13.70
C ALA A 85 -6.78 -9.37 13.95
N MET A 86 -7.89 -9.20 13.25
CA MET A 86 -9.07 -10.06 13.37
C MET A 86 -8.79 -11.49 12.88
N ALA A 87 -8.12 -11.66 11.75
CA ALA A 87 -7.67 -12.97 11.27
C ALA A 87 -6.80 -13.67 12.32
N THR A 88 -5.84 -12.95 12.90
CA THR A 88 -4.97 -13.48 13.97
C THR A 88 -5.78 -13.89 15.21
N LEU A 89 -6.77 -13.10 15.62
CA LEU A 89 -7.64 -13.41 16.75
C LEU A 89 -8.50 -14.66 16.48
N MET A 90 -9.11 -14.76 15.30
CA MET A 90 -9.94 -15.90 14.95
C MET A 90 -9.14 -17.19 14.79
N SER A 91 -7.90 -17.11 14.26
CA SER A 91 -6.98 -18.26 14.16
C SER A 91 -6.59 -18.86 15.51
N ARG A 92 -6.75 -18.13 16.62
CA ARG A 92 -6.54 -18.67 17.97
C ARG A 92 -7.68 -19.58 18.45
N ARG A 93 -8.85 -19.53 17.81
CA ARG A 93 -10.02 -20.36 18.12
C ARG A 93 -10.61 -21.00 16.85
N PRO A 94 -9.86 -21.91 16.20
CA PRO A 94 -10.30 -22.55 14.96
C PRO A 94 -11.58 -23.38 15.15
N ASP A 95 -11.85 -23.85 16.37
CA ASP A 95 -13.03 -24.68 16.68
C ASP A 95 -14.35 -23.91 16.60
N ARG A 96 -14.31 -22.58 16.78
CA ARG A 96 -15.52 -21.74 16.90
C ARG A 96 -15.87 -21.00 15.62
N PHE A 97 -14.89 -20.74 14.77
CA PHE A 97 -15.09 -20.00 13.53
C PHE A 97 -14.77 -20.88 12.35
N ALA A 98 -15.64 -20.86 11.33
CA ALA A 98 -15.41 -21.59 10.10
C ALA A 98 -14.06 -21.16 9.50
N THR A 99 -13.17 -22.12 9.27
CA THR A 99 -11.83 -21.90 8.71
C THR A 99 -11.86 -21.07 7.43
N GLU A 100 -12.92 -21.21 6.63
CA GLU A 100 -13.13 -20.42 5.40
C GLU A 100 -13.26 -18.91 5.66
N ALA A 101 -13.93 -18.49 6.73
CA ALA A 101 -14.09 -17.07 7.03
C ALA A 101 -12.78 -16.43 7.47
N VAL A 102 -11.96 -17.18 8.22
CA VAL A 102 -10.60 -16.78 8.63
C VAL A 102 -9.71 -16.64 7.40
N GLN A 103 -9.72 -17.66 6.53
CA GLN A 103 -8.94 -17.66 5.29
C GLN A 103 -9.31 -16.49 4.39
N ARG A 104 -10.61 -16.20 4.18
CA ARG A 104 -11.02 -15.05 3.37
C ARG A 104 -10.54 -13.71 3.90
N LEU A 105 -10.53 -13.53 5.22
CA LEU A 105 -10.02 -12.30 5.85
C LEU A 105 -8.50 -12.18 5.68
N GLU A 106 -7.78 -13.28 5.88
CA GLU A 106 -6.33 -13.34 5.73
C GLU A 106 -5.93 -13.13 4.26
N GLU A 107 -6.50 -13.89 3.32
CA GLU A 107 -6.27 -13.76 1.88
C GLU A 107 -6.60 -12.35 1.37
N GLY A 108 -7.72 -11.76 1.82
CA GLY A 108 -8.09 -10.40 1.43
C GLY A 108 -7.09 -9.35 1.92
N ALA A 109 -6.59 -9.50 3.14
CA ALA A 109 -5.58 -8.60 3.69
C ALA A 109 -4.21 -8.81 3.01
N GLU A 110 -3.78 -10.06 2.82
CA GLU A 110 -2.53 -10.41 2.16
C GLU A 110 -2.49 -9.99 0.69
N ALA A 111 -3.59 -10.17 -0.04
CA ALA A 111 -3.71 -9.68 -1.42
C ALA A 111 -3.52 -8.16 -1.48
N TYR A 112 -4.05 -7.42 -0.50
CA TYR A 112 -3.84 -5.98 -0.41
C TYR A 112 -2.38 -5.64 -0.11
N LEU A 113 -1.76 -6.33 0.85
CA LEU A 113 -0.33 -6.17 1.15
C LEU A 113 0.54 -6.48 -0.08
N GLN A 114 0.18 -7.48 -0.88
CA GLN A 114 0.88 -7.82 -2.10
C GLN A 114 0.74 -6.73 -3.17
N GLN A 115 -0.45 -6.13 -3.31
CA GLN A 115 -0.65 -4.98 -4.19
C GLN A 115 0.17 -3.76 -3.77
N LEU A 116 0.30 -3.51 -2.46
CA LEU A 116 1.17 -2.46 -1.91
C LEU A 116 2.66 -2.77 -2.18
N ARG A 117 3.08 -4.02 -2.00
CA ARG A 117 4.45 -4.47 -2.30
C ARG A 117 4.81 -4.31 -3.78
N ASN A 118 3.87 -4.59 -4.67
CA ASN A 118 4.07 -4.48 -6.11
C ASN A 118 3.90 -3.04 -6.63
N GLY A 119 3.54 -2.07 -5.78
CA GLY A 119 3.25 -0.69 -6.17
C GLY A 119 1.98 -0.53 -7.02
N ALA A 120 1.15 -1.58 -7.13
CA ALA A 120 -0.10 -1.53 -7.89
C ALA A 120 -1.18 -0.68 -7.20
N ARG A 121 -1.09 -0.58 -5.86
CA ARG A 121 -1.84 0.38 -5.06
C ARG A 121 -0.86 1.23 -4.28
N LEU A 122 -1.17 2.52 -4.21
CA LEU A 122 -0.37 3.50 -3.50
C LEU A 122 -1.28 4.25 -2.53
N PHE A 123 -0.76 4.52 -1.34
CA PHE A 123 -1.34 5.50 -0.45
C PHE A 123 -1.17 6.88 -1.05
N ASP A 124 -2.15 7.74 -0.81
CA ASP A 124 -2.08 9.13 -1.24
C ASP A 124 -1.16 9.90 -0.29
N VAL A 125 0.13 9.87 -0.65
CA VAL A 125 1.16 10.74 -0.10
C VAL A 125 1.51 11.75 -1.20
N GLY A 126 1.63 13.02 -0.85
CA GLY A 126 1.72 14.12 -1.83
C GLY A 126 2.83 14.00 -2.88
N GLN A 127 3.84 13.13 -2.66
CA GLN A 127 4.90 12.84 -3.62
C GLN A 127 4.49 11.88 -4.75
N HIS A 128 3.56 10.94 -4.53
CA HIS A 128 3.18 9.94 -5.53
C HIS A 128 2.18 10.44 -6.57
N ALA A 129 1.45 11.53 -6.28
CA ALA A 129 0.59 12.20 -7.25
C ALA A 129 1.39 12.69 -8.49
N ALA A 130 2.68 12.97 -8.33
CA ALA A 130 3.56 13.40 -9.42
C ALA A 130 4.15 12.23 -10.25
N ALA A 131 4.27 11.02 -9.69
CA ALA A 131 4.92 9.88 -10.34
C ALA A 131 4.03 9.15 -11.38
N GLY A 132 2.71 9.31 -11.29
CA GLY A 132 1.74 8.68 -12.21
C GLY A 132 1.68 9.31 -13.61
N ASN A 133 2.28 10.48 -13.82
CA ASN A 133 2.45 11.05 -15.14
C ASN A 133 3.87 10.72 -15.63
N PRO A 134 4.05 9.72 -16.52
CA PRO A 134 5.26 9.68 -17.30
C PRO A 134 5.32 11.01 -18.08
N ALA A 135 6.13 11.93 -17.59
CA ALA A 135 6.46 13.14 -18.32
C ALA A 135 7.22 12.66 -19.55
N VAL A 136 6.50 12.44 -20.66
CA VAL A 136 7.09 12.26 -21.97
C VAL A 136 7.71 13.62 -22.31
N ALA A 137 8.92 13.84 -21.80
CA ALA A 137 9.74 14.98 -22.11
C ALA A 137 10.19 14.79 -23.56
N TYR A 138 9.41 15.35 -24.49
CA TYR A 138 9.90 15.52 -25.84
C TYR A 138 11.12 16.44 -25.77
N PRO A 139 12.27 16.04 -26.34
CA PRO A 139 13.42 16.93 -26.39
C PRO A 139 13.01 18.20 -27.12
N SER A 140 13.31 19.36 -26.53
CA SER A 140 13.02 20.63 -27.16
C SER A 140 13.78 20.75 -28.47
N VAL A 141 13.29 21.56 -29.42
CA VAL A 141 13.97 21.78 -30.71
C VAL A 141 15.42 22.24 -30.51
N GLN A 142 15.68 22.98 -29.42
CA GLN A 142 17.01 23.43 -29.06
C GLN A 142 17.91 22.29 -28.54
N GLN A 143 17.38 21.37 -27.72
CA GLN A 143 18.10 20.16 -27.31
C GLN A 143 18.42 19.24 -28.51
N ILE A 144 17.54 19.19 -29.52
CA ILE A 144 17.79 18.47 -30.79
C ILE A 144 18.86 19.17 -31.64
N GLN A 145 18.99 20.50 -31.53
CA GLN A 145 20.06 21.27 -32.18
C GLN A 145 21.42 21.11 -31.49
N ASP A 146 21.43 21.03 -30.17
CA ASP A 146 22.64 20.85 -29.35
C ASP A 146 23.18 19.41 -29.41
N LEU A 147 22.33 18.43 -29.67
CA LEU A 147 22.75 17.06 -29.99
C LEU A 147 23.49 17.06 -31.32
N ASN A 148 24.83 17.14 -31.23
CA ASN A 148 25.81 17.08 -32.32
C ASN A 148 25.28 16.36 -33.57
N GLN A 149 24.69 17.16 -34.47
CA GLN A 149 24.02 16.71 -35.69
C GLN A 149 25.04 16.24 -36.73
N ILE A 150 25.97 15.36 -36.34
CA ILE A 150 26.99 14.75 -37.19
C ILE A 150 26.31 14.14 -38.41
N THR A 151 25.14 13.53 -38.21
CA THR A 151 24.28 12.97 -39.27
C THR A 151 23.71 14.01 -40.24
N GLN A 152 23.49 15.26 -39.82
CA GLN A 152 23.06 16.35 -40.71
C GLN A 152 24.24 17.07 -41.37
N ARG A 153 25.41 17.09 -40.70
CA ARG A 153 26.65 17.73 -41.21
C ARG A 153 27.35 16.90 -42.29
N THR A 154 27.31 15.57 -42.20
CA THR A 154 27.90 14.69 -43.22
C THR A 154 26.85 14.27 -44.25
N LYS A 155 26.89 14.90 -45.43
CA LYS A 155 25.99 14.55 -46.55
C LYS A 155 26.24 13.09 -46.98
N ASN A 156 25.19 12.28 -47.03
CA ASN A 156 25.16 10.87 -47.49
C ASN A 156 25.87 9.81 -46.63
N PHE A 157 26.56 10.18 -45.55
CA PHE A 157 27.25 9.18 -44.71
C PHE A 157 26.30 8.47 -43.73
N TYR A 158 25.23 9.15 -43.30
CA TYR A 158 24.24 8.61 -42.39
C TYR A 158 22.82 8.76 -42.96
N PRO A 159 21.94 7.75 -42.82
CA PRO A 159 20.52 7.88 -43.16
C PRO A 159 19.87 9.06 -42.42
N ARG A 160 19.08 9.86 -43.13
CA ARG A 160 18.47 11.08 -42.61
C ARG A 160 17.55 10.79 -41.42
N PRO A 161 17.46 11.70 -40.42
CA PRO A 161 16.60 11.54 -39.24
C PRO A 161 15.13 11.26 -39.59
N GLU A 162 14.62 11.87 -40.67
CA GLU A 162 13.27 11.68 -41.24
C GLU A 162 12.93 10.21 -41.55
N ARG A 163 13.93 9.36 -41.78
CA ARG A 163 13.75 7.93 -42.05
C ARG A 163 13.93 7.04 -40.81
N ARG A 164 14.36 7.60 -39.67
CA ARG A 164 14.72 6.83 -38.47
C ARG A 164 13.79 7.04 -37.29
N LEU A 165 13.23 8.24 -37.17
CA LEU A 165 12.30 8.54 -36.09
C LEU A 165 10.88 8.17 -36.53
N PRO A 166 10.07 7.50 -35.70
CA PRO A 166 8.65 7.38 -35.94
C PRO A 166 8.05 8.78 -35.82
N LEU A 167 7.98 9.49 -36.95
CA LEU A 167 7.19 10.72 -37.06
C LEU A 167 5.75 10.33 -36.77
N SER A 168 5.12 10.96 -35.78
CA SER A 168 3.68 10.81 -35.60
C SER A 168 3.02 11.24 -36.91
N GLN A 169 2.29 10.32 -37.53
CA GLN A 169 1.29 10.70 -38.52
C GLN A 169 0.11 11.31 -37.74
N GLY A 170 0.27 12.55 -37.28
CA GLY A 170 -0.84 13.46 -36.96
C GLY A 170 -0.90 14.45 -38.11
N GLY A 171 -1.95 14.46 -38.93
CA GLY A 171 -3.31 14.80 -38.52
C GLY A 171 -3.61 16.14 -39.19
N GLY A 172 -4.04 16.07 -40.46
CA GLY A 172 -4.63 17.18 -41.19
C GLY A 172 -6.15 17.16 -41.05
#